data_AF-A0A7C7MSS2-F1
#
_entry.id   AF-A0A7C7MSS2-F1
#
_cell.length_a   1.000
_cell.length_b   1.000
_cell.length_c   1.000
_cell.angle_alpha   90.00
_cell.angle_beta   90.00
_cell.angle_gamma   90.00
#
_symmetry.space_group_name_H-M   'P 1'
#
loop_
_entity.id
_entity.type
_entity.pdbx_description
1 polymer ?
#
loop_
_entity_poly.entity_id
_entity_poly.type
_entity_poly.pdbx_seq_one_letter_code
_entity_poly.pdbx_strand_id
1 'polypeptide(L)'
;MVSSSIGINVFNFKCTKKIPRHSRILNTITCENAGEDAKKIISEFAPDLIEIRALSICAGRFKAMAEIIRQEAPKTQLIARGPYSFASY
;
A
#
# COMPACT_ATOMS: atom_id res chain seq x y z
N MET A 1 -18.65 8.31 13.90
CA MET A 1 -18.31 7.21 12.98
C MET A 1 -16.82 7.31 12.69
N VAL A 2 -15.99 6.48 13.33
CA VAL A 2 -14.53 6.56 13.16
C VAL A 2 -14.20 5.92 11.82
N SER A 3 -13.74 6.72 10.87
CA SER A 3 -13.45 6.26 9.52
C SER A 3 -12.17 5.43 9.52
N SER A 4 -12.31 4.12 9.34
CA SER A 4 -11.23 3.14 9.36
C SER A 4 -10.48 3.13 8.01
N SER A 5 -9.48 4.00 7.83
CA SER A 5 -8.68 4.05 6.59
C SER A 5 -7.59 2.99 6.53
N ILE A 6 -7.31 2.55 5.30
CA ILE A 6 -6.02 2.02 4.87
C ILE A 6 -5.43 3.04 3.88
N GLY A 7 -4.12 3.21 3.90
CA GLY A 7 -3.37 3.97 2.90
C GLY A 7 -2.39 3.05 2.20
N ILE A 8 -2.22 3.22 0.89
CA ILE A 8 -1.17 2.55 0.12
C ILE A 8 -0.27 3.63 -0.46
N ASN A 9 1.02 3.58 -0.12
CA ASN A 9 2.02 4.43 -0.74
C ASN A 9 2.87 3.56 -1.67
N VAL A 10 3.07 4.00 -2.89
CA VAL A 10 3.94 3.32 -3.85
C VAL A 10 5.13 4.22 -4.19
N PHE A 11 6.32 3.65 -4.24
CA PHE A 11 7.58 4.37 -4.43
C PHE A 11 8.38 3.74 -5.57
N ASN A 12 8.97 4.59 -6.41
CA ASN A 12 9.92 4.18 -7.44
C ASN A 12 11.30 4.79 -7.13
N PHE A 13 12.31 3.92 -7.08
CA PHE A 13 13.70 4.23 -6.81
C PHE A 13 14.51 4.20 -8.11
N LYS A 14 14.15 4.98 -9.13
CA LYS A 14 15.08 5.28 -10.22
C LYS A 14 16.34 5.96 -9.65
N CYS A 15 17.38 5.14 -9.49
CA CYS A 15 18.75 5.41 -9.09
C CYS A 15 19.09 6.88 -8.80
N THR A 16 19.02 7.30 -7.54
CA THR A 16 20.03 8.15 -6.89
C THR A 16 19.84 8.07 -5.37
N LYS A 17 20.96 8.02 -4.63
CA LYS A 17 21.09 7.66 -3.20
C LYS A 17 20.30 8.49 -2.17
N LYS A 18 19.36 9.36 -2.55
CA LYS A 18 18.58 10.18 -1.60
C LYS A 18 17.18 10.42 -2.14
N ILE A 19 16.19 9.79 -1.49
CA ILE A 19 14.74 10.07 -1.56
C ILE A 19 14.06 9.57 -2.87
N PRO A 20 12.96 8.79 -2.79
CA PRO A 20 12.19 8.40 -3.98
C PRO A 20 11.66 9.65 -4.69
N ARG A 21 12.06 9.86 -5.96
CA ARG A 21 11.67 11.05 -6.76
C ARG A 21 10.22 11.03 -7.20
N HIS A 22 9.56 9.87 -7.17
CA HIS A 22 8.15 9.74 -7.47
C HIS A 22 7.48 8.84 -6.44
N SER A 23 6.35 9.29 -5.89
CA SER A 23 5.47 8.51 -5.04
C SER A 23 4.02 8.76 -5.44
N ARG A 24 3.17 7.72 -5.37
CA ARG A 24 1.72 7.86 -5.43
C ARG A 24 1.12 7.34 -4.14
N ILE A 25 0.02 7.96 -3.72
CA ILE A 25 -0.69 7.62 -2.48
C ILE A 25 -2.13 7.30 -2.84
N LEU A 26 -2.60 6.13 -2.43
CA LEU A 26 -4.00 5.75 -2.44
C LEU A 26 -4.52 5.82 -1.01
N ASN A 27 -5.55 6.62 -0.77
CA ASN A 27 -6.24 6.65 0.51
C ASN A 27 -7.59 5.93 0.36
N THR A 28 -7.75 4.78 1.02
CA THR A 28 -8.93 3.94 0.81
C THR A 28 -10.21 4.51 1.41
N ILE A 29 -10.14 5.60 2.18
CA ILE A 29 -11.34 6.35 2.64
C ILE A 29 -12.03 7.08 1.49
N THR A 30 -11.26 7.51 0.49
CA THR A 30 -11.75 8.32 -0.63
C THR A 30 -11.96 7.50 -1.91
N CYS A 31 -11.81 6.17 -1.83
CA CYS A 31 -11.92 5.27 -2.97
C CYS A 31 -13.20 4.46 -2.87
N GLU A 32 -14.00 4.45 -3.95
CA GLU A 32 -15.17 3.58 -4.07
C GLU A 32 -14.75 2.11 -4.22
N ASN A 33 -13.66 1.84 -4.95
CA ASN A 33 -13.11 0.51 -5.15
C ASN A 33 -11.58 0.48 -4.97
N ALA A 34 -11.14 0.50 -3.71
CA ALA A 34 -9.73 0.53 -3.35
C ALA A 34 -8.90 -0.62 -3.92
N GLY A 35 -9.50 -1.80 -4.17
CA GLY A 35 -8.79 -2.95 -4.74
C GLY A 35 -8.39 -2.71 -6.18
N GLU A 36 -9.34 -2.31 -7.03
CA GLU A 36 -9.08 -2.00 -8.44
C GLU A 36 -8.15 -0.79 -8.60
N ASP A 37 -8.33 0.24 -7.78
CA ASP A 37 -7.44 1.40 -7.78
C ASP A 37 -6.00 1.02 -7.40
N ALA A 38 -5.82 0.09 -6.45
CA ALA A 38 -4.51 -0.41 -6.09
C ALA A 38 -3.86 -1.16 -7.26
N LYS A 39 -4.58 -2.07 -7.93
CA LYS A 39 -4.09 -2.78 -9.12
C LYS A 39 -3.64 -1.80 -10.21
N LYS A 40 -4.49 -0.81 -10.50
CA LYS A 40 -4.21 0.22 -11.49
C LYS A 40 -2.95 1.02 -11.15
N ILE A 41 -2.83 1.49 -9.91
CA ILE A 41 -1.65 2.23 -9.47
C ILE A 41 -0.39 1.37 -9.56
N ILE A 42 -0.43 0.11 -9.12
CA ILE A 42 0.71 -0.80 -9.17
C ILE A 42 1.15 -1.05 -10.61
N SER A 43 0.21 -1.36 -11.50
CA SER A 43 0.48 -1.63 -12.91
C SER A 43 1.02 -0.40 -13.64
N GLU A 44 0.41 0.77 -13.46
CA GLU A 44 0.83 1.99 -14.17
C GLU A 44 2.14 2.57 -13.63
N PHE A 45 2.32 2.52 -12.30
CA PHE A 45 3.43 3.17 -11.65
C PHE A 45 4.68 2.27 -11.59
N ALA A 46 4.50 0.95 -11.66
CA ALA A 46 5.54 -0.07 -11.55
C ALA A 46 6.51 0.23 -10.39
N PRO A 47 6.03 0.18 -9.12
CA PRO A 47 6.84 0.54 -7.97
C PRO A 47 7.90 -0.51 -7.63
N ASP A 48 9.01 -0.02 -7.09
CA ASP A 48 10.06 -0.85 -6.47
C ASP A 48 9.73 -1.18 -5.01
N LEU A 49 8.94 -0.31 -4.37
CA LEU A 49 8.46 -0.48 -3.00
C LEU A 49 7.00 -0.06 -2.86
N ILE A 50 6.25 -0.88 -2.14
CA ILE A 50 4.88 -0.61 -1.74
C ILE A 50 4.82 -0.59 -0.21
N GLU A 51 4.18 0.42 0.35
CA GLU A 51 3.92 0.56 1.77
C GLU A 51 2.41 0.51 2.02
N ILE A 52 1.96 -0.39 2.88
CA ILE A 52 0.57 -0.41 3.36
C ILE A 52 0.54 0.19 4.77
N ARG A 53 -0.32 1.20 4.95
CA ARG A 53 -0.62 1.81 6.24
C ARG A 53 -2.02 1.44 6.69
N ALA A 54 -2.17 0.92 7.90
CA ALA A 54 -3.47 0.57 8.43
C ALA A 54 -3.58 0.87 9.93
N LEU A 55 -4.77 1.30 10.35
CA LEU A 55 -5.15 1.30 11.77
C LEU A 55 -5.42 -0.13 12.26
N SER A 56 -5.32 -0.37 13.57
CA SER A 56 -5.50 -1.70 14.18
C SER A 56 -6.87 -2.32 13.89
N ILE A 57 -7.91 -1.48 13.79
CA ILE A 57 -9.28 -1.90 13.44
C ILE A 57 -9.45 -2.39 11.99
N CYS A 58 -8.41 -2.25 11.15
CA CYS A 58 -8.45 -2.57 9.72
C CYS A 58 -7.77 -3.90 9.35
N ALA A 59 -7.48 -4.79 10.31
CA ALA A 59 -6.67 -6.01 10.09
C ALA A 59 -7.14 -6.89 8.91
N GLY A 60 -8.44 -7.17 8.81
CA GLY A 60 -9.00 -7.97 7.70
C GLY A 60 -8.82 -7.29 6.34
N ARG A 61 -9.03 -5.97 6.29
CA ARG A 61 -8.84 -5.17 5.07
C ARG A 61 -7.36 -5.04 4.69
N PHE A 62 -6.47 -5.00 5.69
CA PHE A 62 -5.03 -4.98 5.47
C PHE A 62 -4.58 -6.27 4.79
N LYS A 63 -5.03 -7.43 5.29
CA LYS A 63 -4.68 -8.73 4.70
C LYS A 63 -5.18 -8.85 3.26
N ALA A 64 -6.44 -8.49 3.00
CA ALA A 64 -7.00 -8.50 1.65
C ALA A 64 -6.20 -7.60 0.69
N MET A 65 -5.78 -6.41 1.14
CA MET A 65 -4.98 -5.51 0.31
C MET A 65 -3.57 -6.04 0.06
N ALA A 66 -2.94 -6.65 1.06
CA ALA A 66 -1.64 -7.29 0.91
C ALA A 66 -1.68 -8.46 -0.09
N GLU A 67 -2.77 -9.24 -0.08
CA GLU A 67 -3.00 -10.32 -1.05
C GLU A 67 -3.14 -9.77 -2.48
N ILE A 68 -3.93 -8.71 -2.69
CA ILE A 68 -4.06 -8.03 -3.99
C ILE A 68 -2.68 -7.55 -4.48
N ILE A 69 -1.92 -6.87 -3.61
CA ILE A 69 -0.58 -6.38 -3.95
C ILE A 69 0.35 -7.54 -4.34
N ARG A 70 0.27 -8.69 -3.67
CA ARG A 70 1.11 -9.86 -3.99
C ARG A 70 0.71 -10.56 -5.28
N GLN A 71 -0.56 -10.52 -5.64
CA GLN A 71 -1.03 -11.03 -6.94
C GLN A 71 -0.52 -10.16 -8.09
N GLU A 72 -0.60 -8.83 -7.95
CA GLU A 72 -0.20 -7.89 -9.01
C GLU A 72 1.32 -7.68 -9.09
N ALA A 73 2.00 -7.62 -7.94
CA ALA A 73 3.41 -7.30 -7.83
C ALA A 73 4.14 -8.29 -6.90
N PRO A 74 4.26 -9.57 -7.31
CA PRO A 74 4.75 -10.64 -6.44
C PRO A 74 6.18 -10.41 -5.94
N LYS A 75 7.02 -9.74 -6.75
CA LYS A 75 8.44 -9.50 -6.47
C LYS A 75 8.74 -8.13 -5.85
N THR A 76 7.77 -7.22 -5.83
CA THR A 76 7.98 -5.87 -5.30
C THR A 76 8.12 -5.91 -3.77
N GLN A 77 9.00 -5.07 -3.24
CA GLN A 77 9.17 -4.98 -1.80
C GLN A 77 7.88 -4.43 -1.16
N LEU A 78 7.42 -5.07 -0.08
CA LEU A 78 6.21 -4.67 0.64
C LEU A 78 6.57 -4.39 2.09
N ILE A 79 6.27 -3.18 2.57
CA ILE A 79 6.44 -2.77 3.96
C ILE A 79 5.06 -2.47 4.56
N ALA A 80 4.84 -2.89 5.79
CA ALA A 80 3.67 -2.52 6.56
C ALA A 80 4.03 -1.42 7.58
N ARG A 81 3.19 -0.40 7.74
CA ARG A 81 3.32 0.61 8.82
C ARG A 81 1.99 0.88 9.53
N GLY A 82 2.07 1.26 10.79
CA GLY A 82 0.92 1.64 11.63
C GLY A 82 0.84 0.80 12.90
N PRO A 83 -0.19 0.99 13.75
CA PRO A 83 -0.36 0.16 14.95
C PRO A 83 -0.47 -1.34 14.63
N TYR A 84 -0.80 -1.71 13.38
CA TYR A 84 -0.78 -3.09 12.92
C TYR A 84 0.61 -3.59 12.47
N SER A 85 1.55 -2.72 12.08
CA SER A 85 2.92 -3.17 11.75
C SER A 85 3.74 -3.58 12.97
N PHE A 86 3.28 -3.22 14.18
CA PHE A 86 3.81 -3.72 15.45
C PHE A 86 3.04 -4.94 15.99
N ALA A 87 1.92 -5.33 15.37
CA ALA A 87 1.25 -6.59 15.66
C ALA A 87 1.92 -7.68 14.81
N SER A 88 3.00 -8.23 15.33
CA SER A 88 3.71 -9.37 14.76
C SER A 88 2.74 -10.52 14.45
N TYR A 89 2.70 -10.95 13.18
CA TYR A 89 2.21 -12.25 12.73
C TYR A 89 3.22 -12.80 11.73
#